data_AF-A0A2A8H8Q2-F1
#
_entry.id   AF-A0A2A8H8Q2-F1
#
_cell.length_a   1.000
_cell.length_b   1.000
_cell.length_c   1.000
_cell.angle_alpha   90.00
_cell.angle_beta   90.00
_cell.angle_gamma   90.00
#
_symmetry.space_group_name_H-M   'P 1'
#
loop_
_entity.id
_entity.type
_entity.pdbx_description
1 polymer ?
#
loop_
_entity_poly.entity_id
_entity_poly.type
_entity_poly.pdbx_seq_one_letter_code
_entity_poly.pdbx_strand_id
1 'polypeptide(L)' 'MLDEKAAVAHAEKKGIEKGREEGREEERTQIIQQMYDSGMTPQVIANIVKLAVEEVQRILRLS' A
#
# COMPACT_ATOMS: atom_id res chain seq x y z
N MET A 1 5.28 -38.02 -1.07
CA MET A 1 6.45 -37.16 -1.36
C MET A 1 6.18 -36.08 -2.42
N LEU A 2 5.24 -36.28 -3.36
CA LEU A 2 4.84 -35.23 -4.31
C LEU A 2 3.95 -34.14 -3.68
N ASP A 3 3.16 -34.51 -2.67
CA ASP A 3 2.18 -33.59 -2.04
C ASP A 3 2.83 -32.53 -1.13
N GLU A 4 3.92 -32.85 -0.42
CA GLU A 4 4.61 -31.91 0.47
C GLU A 4 5.30 -30.77 -0.30
N LYS A 5 5.93 -31.07 -1.44
CA LYS A 5 6.59 -30.06 -2.28
C LYS A 5 5.57 -29.08 -2.89
N ALA A 6 4.39 -29.59 -3.27
CA ALA A 6 3.31 -28.76 -3.79
C ALA A 6 2.71 -27.84 -2.71
N ALA A 7 2.55 -28.33 -1.48
CA ALA A 7 2.05 -27.54 -0.36
C ALA A 7 2.99 -26.37 0.02
N VAL A 8 4.30 -26.62 0.04
CA VAL A 8 5.31 -25.60 0.36
C VAL A 8 5.37 -24.52 -0.72
N ALA A 9 5.39 -24.90 -2.01
CA ALA A 9 5.41 -23.95 -3.11
C ALA A 9 4.19 -23.01 -3.12
N HIS A 10 3.02 -23.53 -2.74
CA HIS A 10 1.80 -22.71 -2.62
C HIS A 10 1.85 -21.74 -1.43
N ALA A 11 2.40 -22.18 -0.30
CA ALA A 11 2.59 -21.35 0.88
C ALA A 11 3.59 -20.21 0.63
N GLU A 12 4.72 -20.51 -0.04
CA GLU A 12 5.73 -19.50 -0.42
C GLU A 12 5.15 -18.47 -1.40
N LYS A 13 4.39 -18.91 -2.41
CA LYS A 13 3.75 -18.01 -3.36
C LYS A 13 2.79 -17.04 -2.68
N LYS A 14 1.95 -17.55 -1.76
CA LYS A 14 1.04 -16.71 -0.95
C LYS A 14 1.80 -15.75 -0.04
N GLY A 15 2.90 -16.19 0.57
CA GLY A 15 3.74 -15.35 1.42
C GLY A 15 4.36 -14.18 0.65
N ILE A 16 4.90 -14.45 -0.55
CA ILE A 16 5.49 -13.43 -1.42
C ILE A 16 4.43 -12.44 -1.92
N GLU A 17 3.24 -12.92 -2.28
CA GLU A 17 2.14 -12.08 -2.73
C GLU A 17 1.68 -11.12 -1.64
N LYS A 18 1.48 -11.63 -0.41
CA LYS A 18 1.12 -10.83 0.77
C LYS A 18 2.19 -9.79 1.11
N GLY A 19 3.47 -10.21 1.14
CA GLY A 19 4.57 -9.28 1.43
C GLY A 19 4.74 -8.18 0.38
N ARG A 20 4.46 -8.48 -0.90
CA ARG A 20 4.44 -7.47 -1.98
C ARG A 20 3.27 -6.51 -1.88
N GLU A 21 2.13 -6.95 -1.38
CA GLU A 21 0.96 -6.10 -1.15
C GLU A 21 1.20 -5.16 0.02
N GLU A 22 1.65 -5.68 1.17
CA GLU A 22 1.97 -4.91 2.37
C GLU A 22 3.04 -3.84 2.09
N GLY A 23 4.13 -4.20 1.39
CA GLY A 23 5.18 -3.23 1.02
C GLY A 23 4.68 -2.11 0.10
N ARG A 24 3.73 -2.39 -0.79
CA ARG A 24 3.13 -1.37 -1.67
C ARG A 24 2.20 -0.43 -0.91
N GLU A 25 1.50 -0.92 0.10
CA GLU A 25 0.65 -0.10 0.96
C GLU A 25 1.46 0.80 1.90
N GLU A 26 2.54 0.28 2.48
CA GLU A 26 3.45 1.04 3.32
C GLU A 26 4.15 2.17 2.55
N GLU A 27 4.69 1.86 1.35
CA GLU A 27 5.31 2.84 0.47
C GLU A 27 4.34 3.96 0.10
N ARG A 28 3.10 3.60 -0.27
CA ARG A 28 2.06 4.56 -0.66
C ARG A 28 1.67 5.49 0.51
N THR A 29 1.59 4.95 1.72
CA THR A 29 1.28 5.74 2.92
C THR A 29 2.39 6.74 3.23
N GLN A 30 3.66 6.31 3.16
CA GLN A 30 4.82 7.18 3.40
C GLN A 30 4.89 8.32 2.38
N ILE A 31 4.66 8.03 1.09
CA ILE A 31 4.66 9.04 0.02
C ILE A 31 3.56 10.08 0.26
N ILE A 32 2.34 9.64 0.60
CA ILE A 32 1.21 10.54 0.90
C ILE A 32 1.54 11.46 2.08
N GLN A 33 2.10 10.91 3.16
CA GLN A 33 2.51 11.68 4.32
C GLN A 33 3.58 12.72 3.97
N GLN A 34 4.63 12.31 3.25
CA GLN A 34 5.71 13.20 2.84
C GLN A 34 5.22 14.36 1.95
N MET A 35 4.30 14.09 1.02
CA MET A 35 3.71 15.15 0.19
C MET A 35 2.90 16.14 1.02
N TYR A 36 2.14 15.66 2.00
CA TYR A 36 1.39 16.52 2.91
C TYR A 36 2.30 17.36 3.80
N ASP A 37 3.34 16.75 4.37
CA ASP A 37 4.35 17.43 5.18
C ASP A 37 5.13 18.48 4.36
N SER A 38 5.22 18.30 3.04
CA SER A 38 5.78 19.28 2.10
C SER A 38 4.82 20.43 1.76
N GLY A 39 3.62 20.46 2.37
CA GLY A 39 2.63 21.52 2.21
C GLY A 39 1.63 21.30 1.08
N MET A 40 1.60 20.13 0.44
CA MET A 40 0.59 19.83 -0.58
C MET A 40 -0.78 19.60 0.06
N THR A 41 -1.84 20.06 -0.60
CA THR A 41 -3.21 19.81 -0.12
C THR A 41 -3.63 18.37 -0.42
N PRO A 42 -4.53 17.77 0.37
CA PRO A 42 -5.05 16.41 0.11
C PRO A 42 -5.63 16.25 -1.31
N GLN A 43 -6.23 17.30 -1.87
CA GLN A 43 -6.74 17.32 -3.24
C GLN A 43 -5.63 17.15 -4.29
N VAL A 44 -4.50 17.84 -4.13
CA VAL A 44 -3.35 17.74 -5.03
C VAL A 44 -2.70 16.36 -4.92
N ILE A 45 -2.52 15.87 -3.70
CA ILE A 45 -1.95 14.55 -3.42
C ILE A 45 -2.81 13.48 -4.10
N ALA A 46 -4.13 13.49 -3.90
CA ALA A 46 -5.08 12.57 -4.53
C ALA A 46 -4.93 12.50 -6.05
N ASN A 47 -4.74 13.65 -6.71
CA ASN A 47 -4.51 13.71 -8.15
C ASN A 47 -3.17 13.10 -8.60
N ILE A 48 -2.13 13.22 -7.76
CA ILE A 48 -0.79 12.66 -8.03
C ILE A 48 -0.79 11.14 -7.84
N VAL A 49 -1.28 10.66 -6.69
CA VAL A 49 -1.30 9.23 -6.36
C VAL A 49 -2.49 8.47 -6.95
N LYS A 50 -3.34 9.15 -7.72
CA LYS A 50 -4.53 8.62 -8.40
C LYS A 50 -5.53 7.94 -7.45
N LEU A 51 -5.84 8.64 -6.36
CA LEU A 51 -6.78 8.20 -5.35
C LEU A 51 -7.95 9.17 -5.21
N ALA A 52 -9.00 8.69 -4.54
CA ALA A 52 -10.04 9.55 -4.01
C ALA A 52 -9.47 10.45 -2.89
N VAL A 53 -9.98 11.66 -2.77
CA VAL A 53 -9.52 12.62 -1.76
C VAL A 53 -9.85 12.12 -0.36
N GLU A 54 -10.99 11.47 -0.21
CA GLU A 54 -11.47 10.86 1.03
C GLU A 54 -10.50 9.76 1.49
N GLU A 55 -9.91 9.02 0.56
CA GLU A 55 -8.91 7.99 0.86
C GLU A 55 -7.60 8.62 1.35
N VAL A 56 -7.15 9.70 0.71
CA VAL A 56 -5.98 10.45 1.17
C VAL A 56 -6.22 11.05 2.56
N GLN A 57 -7.42 11.59 2.81
CA GLN A 57 -7.78 12.13 4.13
C GLN A 57 -7.81 11.06 5.21
N ARG A 58 -8.32 9.85 4.91
CA ARG A 58 -8.27 8.70 5.84
C ARG A 58 -6.83 8.32 6.18
N ILE A 59 -5.96 8.24 5.17
CA ILE A 59 -4.53 7.91 5.36
C ILE A 59 -3.84 8.98 6.23
N LEU A 60 -4.10 10.26 5.95
CA LEU A 60 -3.56 11.39 6.72
C LEU A 60 -4.27 11.63 8.07
N ARG A 61 -5.31 10.86 8.40
CA ARG A 61 -6.13 10.99 9.62
C ARG A 61 -6.70 12.41 9.82
N LEU A 62 -7.14 13.03 8.72
CA LEU A 62 -7.76 14.36 8.71
C LEU A 62 -9.28 14.33 8.94
N SER A 63 -9.86 13.12 9.04
CA SER A 63 -11.29 12.84 9.19
C SER A 63 -11.56 11.79 10.27
#